data_AF-A0AAV6XTD6-F1
#
_entry.id   AF-A0AAV6XTD6-F1
#
_cell.length_a   1.000
_cell.length_b   1.000
_cell.length_c   1.000
_cell.angle_alpha   90.00
_cell.angle_beta   90.00
_cell.angle_gamma   90.00
#
_symmetry.space_group_name_H-M   'P 1'
#
loop_
_entity.id
_entity.type
_entity.pdbx_description
1 polymer ?
#
loop_
_entity_poly.entity_id
_entity_poly.type
_entity_poly.pdbx_seq_one_letter_code
_entity_poly.pdbx_strand_id
1 'polypeptide(L)'
;MDYVDISLVEGFNVPMEFSPTTNVCRNLRCMAPIVDQCPNELRVRGGCNNLCTVYNVNEYCCTDGPGSCGPTTFSRFFKDRCPHAYSYPQDDRTSLFTCPAGTNYKVVFCP
;
A
#
# COMPACT_ATOMS: atom_id res chain seq x y z
N MET A 1 -20.34 6.95 -0.99
CA MET A 1 -18.93 7.41 -1.00
C MET A 1 -18.11 6.25 -1.49
N ASP A 2 -17.18 6.50 -2.39
CA ASP A 2 -16.21 5.50 -2.80
C ASP A 2 -15.04 5.57 -1.81
N TYR A 3 -14.49 4.41 -1.46
CA TYR A 3 -13.30 4.27 -0.64
C TYR A 3 -12.20 3.69 -1.52
N VAL A 4 -11.06 4.37 -1.57
CA VAL A 4 -9.99 4.08 -2.51
C VAL A 4 -8.63 4.18 -1.84
N ASP A 5 -7.75 3.27 -2.24
CA ASP A 5 -6.39 3.18 -1.70
C ASP A 5 -5.45 2.50 -2.71
N ILE A 6 -4.15 2.61 -2.44
CA ILE A 6 -3.13 1.70 -2.98
C ILE A 6 -2.64 0.89 -1.79
N SER A 7 -2.49 -0.42 -1.95
CA SER A 7 -2.03 -1.30 -0.87
C SER A 7 -0.74 -2.02 -1.20
N LEU A 8 0.20 -1.96 -0.25
CA LEU A 8 1.48 -2.68 -0.25
C LEU A 8 1.49 -3.79 0.82
N VAL A 9 0.33 -4.13 1.39
CA VAL A 9 0.17 -5.20 2.40
C VAL A 9 0.53 -6.58 1.84
N GLU A 10 0.40 -6.76 0.53
CA GLU A 10 0.81 -7.98 -0.19
C GLU A 10 2.17 -7.83 -0.89
N GLY A 11 2.80 -6.66 -0.77
CA GLY A 11 4.07 -6.34 -1.41
C GLY A 11 3.94 -5.39 -2.60
N PHE A 12 4.98 -5.36 -3.42
CA PHE A 12 5.14 -4.45 -4.55
C PHE A 12 5.85 -5.15 -5.71
N ASN A 13 5.42 -4.89 -6.94
CA ASN A 13 6.09 -5.36 -8.15
C ASN A 13 6.29 -4.23 -9.18
N VAL A 14 5.27 -3.41 -9.43
CA VAL A 14 5.26 -2.36 -10.45
C VAL A 14 4.73 -1.05 -9.86
N PRO A 15 5.38 0.11 -10.14
CA PRO A 15 4.86 1.42 -9.81
C PRO A 15 3.43 1.64 -10.31
N MET A 16 2.60 2.31 -9.51
CA MET A 16 1.19 2.53 -9.85
C MET A 16 0.72 3.95 -9.49
N GLU A 17 -0.08 4.53 -10.38
CA GLU A 17 -0.98 5.66 -10.10
C GLU A 17 -2.43 5.15 -10.10
N PHE A 18 -3.18 5.54 -9.08
CA PHE A 18 -4.63 5.40 -9.04
C PHE A 18 -5.23 6.78 -8.83
N SER A 19 -6.00 7.29 -9.79
CA SER A 19 -6.48 8.68 -9.75
C SER A 19 -7.88 8.82 -10.34
N PRO A 20 -8.72 9.72 -9.80
CA PRO A 20 -10.02 10.03 -10.38
C PRO A 20 -9.89 10.72 -11.76
N THR A 21 -10.93 10.63 -12.56
CA THR A 21 -11.01 11.21 -13.91
C THR A 21 -12.21 12.13 -14.10
N THR A 22 -13.26 12.02 -13.28
CA THR A 22 -14.47 12.86 -13.37
C THR A 22 -14.63 13.83 -12.21
N ASN A 23 -14.50 13.36 -10.97
CA ASN A 23 -14.60 14.20 -9.77
C ASN A 23 -13.23 14.59 -9.24
N VAL A 24 -13.15 15.73 -8.54
CA VAL A 24 -11.92 16.16 -7.88
C VAL A 24 -11.81 15.48 -6.51
N CYS A 25 -10.96 14.46 -6.44
CA CYS A 25 -10.48 13.87 -5.19
C CYS A 25 -8.98 13.58 -5.30
N ARG A 26 -8.39 12.95 -4.28
CA ARG A 26 -6.94 12.79 -4.19
C ARG A 26 -6.41 11.80 -5.23
N ASN A 27 -5.31 12.16 -5.88
CA ASN A 27 -4.50 11.24 -6.69
C ASN A 27 -3.60 10.41 -5.78
N LEU A 28 -3.64 9.08 -5.95
CA LEU A 28 -2.79 8.14 -5.23
C LEU A 28 -1.67 7.67 -6.14
N ARG A 29 -0.43 7.69 -5.64
CA ARG A 29 0.75 7.30 -6.41
C ARG A 29 1.73 6.56 -5.51
N CYS A 30 2.27 5.46 -6.02
CA CYS A 30 3.40 4.76 -5.44
C CYS A 30 4.42 4.48 -6.56
N MET A 31 5.41 5.37 -6.67
CA MET A 31 6.38 5.40 -7.79
C MET A 31 7.82 5.20 -7.32
N ALA A 32 8.03 4.93 -6.04
CA ALA A 32 9.37 4.70 -5.50
C ALA A 32 9.97 3.40 -6.07
N PRO A 33 11.31 3.30 -6.18
CA PRO A 33 12.02 2.12 -6.68
C PRO A 33 12.08 1.03 -5.60
N ILE A 34 10.91 0.53 -5.17
CA ILE A 34 10.77 -0.42 -4.07
C ILE A 34 11.45 -1.76 -4.39
N VAL A 35 11.36 -2.24 -5.64
CA VAL A 35 12.02 -3.49 -6.06
C VAL A 35 13.54 -3.41 -5.88
N ASP A 36 14.14 -2.29 -6.33
CA ASP A 36 15.59 -2.09 -6.26
C ASP A 36 16.09 -1.91 -4.83
N GLN A 37 15.27 -1.30 -3.98
CA GLN A 37 15.61 -1.00 -2.59
C GLN A 37 15.09 -2.04 -1.59
N CYS A 38 14.46 -3.11 -2.07
CA CYS A 38 13.80 -4.09 -1.23
C CYS A 38 14.78 -4.72 -0.22
N PRO A 39 14.44 -4.78 1.09
CA PRO A 39 15.21 -5.53 2.07
C PRO A 39 15.40 -6.98 1.64
N ASN A 40 16.54 -7.57 2.00
CA ASN A 40 16.89 -8.92 1.53
C ASN A 40 15.87 -9.97 1.99
N GLU A 41 15.30 -9.79 3.17
CA GLU A 41 14.31 -10.66 3.81
C GLU A 41 12.98 -10.70 3.05
N LEU A 42 12.69 -9.65 2.28
CA LEU A 42 11.44 -9.45 1.55
C LEU A 42 11.58 -9.63 0.04
N ARG A 43 12.82 -9.75 -0.46
CA ARG A 43 13.11 -9.72 -1.89
C ARG A 43 12.61 -10.97 -2.57
N VAL A 44 11.89 -10.78 -3.68
CA VAL A 44 11.50 -11.86 -4.61
C VAL A 44 11.88 -11.45 -6.04
N ARG A 45 11.81 -12.40 -6.98
CA ARG A 45 12.11 -12.10 -8.39
C ARG A 45 11.08 -11.11 -8.94
N GLY A 46 11.52 -9.90 -9.25
CA GLY A 46 10.68 -8.84 -9.84
C GLY A 46 9.72 -8.18 -8.85
N GLY A 47 9.98 -8.29 -7.54
CA GLY A 47 9.11 -7.71 -6.53
C GLY A 47 9.72 -7.65 -5.13
N CYS A 48 8.94 -7.13 -4.21
CA CYS A 48 9.25 -7.01 -2.80
C CYS A 48 8.00 -7.40 -2.00
N ASN A 49 8.03 -8.55 -1.32
CA ASN A 49 6.91 -9.00 -0.49
C ASN A 49 6.75 -8.12 0.74
N ASN A 50 5.56 -8.14 1.35
CA ASN A 50 5.40 -7.62 2.71
C ASN A 50 5.65 -8.73 3.75
N LEU A 51 5.89 -8.35 5.01
CA LEU A 51 6.07 -9.29 6.10
C LEU A 51 4.89 -10.23 6.33
N CYS A 52 3.65 -9.75 6.15
CA CYS A 52 2.48 -10.61 6.30
C CYS A 52 2.53 -11.77 5.30
N THR A 53 2.87 -11.49 4.03
CA THR A 53 3.06 -12.50 2.98
C THR A 53 4.17 -13.49 3.31
N VAL A 54 5.23 -13.06 3.99
CA VAL A 54 6.40 -13.91 4.31
C VAL A 54 6.17 -14.78 5.55
N TYR A 55 5.64 -14.21 6.63
CA TYR A 55 5.60 -14.85 7.95
C TYR A 55 4.22 -15.32 8.38
N ASN A 56 3.15 -14.70 7.86
CA ASN A 56 1.76 -15.04 8.19
C ASN A 56 1.47 -15.11 9.70
N VAL A 57 1.93 -14.12 10.46
CA VAL A 57 1.70 -14.00 11.92
C VAL A 57 0.95 -12.72 12.26
N ASN A 58 0.24 -12.73 13.40
CA ASN A 58 -0.59 -11.60 13.82
C ASN A 58 0.17 -10.27 13.89
N GLU A 59 1.45 -10.28 14.30
CA GLU A 59 2.29 -9.07 14.36
C GLU A 59 2.32 -8.29 13.04
N TYR A 60 2.20 -8.98 11.90
CA TYR A 60 2.29 -8.40 10.56
C TYR A 60 0.96 -8.42 9.79
N CYS A 61 0.10 -9.40 10.09
CA CYS A 61 -1.18 -9.61 9.41
C CYS A 61 -2.39 -9.08 10.18
N CYS A 62 -2.22 -8.71 11.46
CA CYS A 62 -3.25 -8.06 12.26
C CYS A 62 -4.56 -8.85 12.39
N THR A 63 -4.45 -10.18 12.48
CA THR A 63 -5.57 -11.13 12.48
C THR A 63 -6.38 -11.13 13.77
N ASP A 64 -5.82 -10.64 14.88
CA ASP A 64 -6.46 -10.65 16.20
C ASP A 64 -7.37 -9.43 16.43
N GLY A 65 -7.72 -8.71 15.35
CA GLY A 65 -8.68 -7.60 15.36
C GLY A 65 -8.06 -6.21 15.49
N PRO A 66 -8.88 -5.14 15.54
CA PRO A 66 -8.41 -3.76 15.55
C PRO A 66 -7.49 -3.46 16.74
N GLY A 67 -6.35 -2.83 16.49
CA GLY A 67 -5.32 -2.50 17.50
C GLY A 67 -4.38 -3.64 17.87
N SER A 68 -4.53 -4.83 17.27
CA SER A 68 -3.67 -6.00 17.55
C SER A 68 -2.25 -5.90 16.97
N CYS A 69 -2.02 -4.97 16.05
CA CYS A 69 -0.75 -4.77 15.37
C CYS A 69 -0.46 -3.28 15.16
N GLY A 70 0.75 -2.96 14.72
CA GLY A 70 1.13 -1.60 14.39
C GLY A 70 2.27 -1.54 13.39
N PRO A 71 2.79 -0.32 13.13
CA PRO A 71 3.91 -0.14 12.22
C PRO A 71 5.18 -0.87 12.70
N THR A 72 5.80 -1.64 11.82
CA THR A 72 7.06 -2.34 12.02
C THR A 72 8.19 -1.65 11.25
N THR A 73 9.43 -2.09 11.42
CA THR A 73 10.56 -1.59 10.63
C THR A 73 10.34 -1.78 9.13
N PHE A 74 9.76 -2.92 8.72
CA PHE A 74 9.53 -3.22 7.31
C PHE A 74 8.28 -2.54 6.76
N SER A 75 7.20 -2.38 7.53
CA SER A 75 6.06 -1.58 7.04
C SER A 75 6.46 -0.11 6.88
N ARG A 76 7.28 0.44 7.79
CA ARG A 76 7.87 1.79 7.62
C ARG A 76 8.71 1.91 6.34
N PHE A 77 9.46 0.88 5.96
CA PHE A 77 10.19 0.88 4.68
C PHE A 77 9.27 1.17 3.47
N PHE A 78 8.10 0.53 3.42
CA PHE A 78 7.09 0.80 2.39
C PHE A 78 6.46 2.19 2.56
N LYS A 79 6.15 2.57 3.81
CA LYS A 79 5.47 3.82 4.11
C LYS A 79 6.28 5.05 3.76
N ASP A 80 7.58 5.05 4.06
CA ASP A 80 8.49 6.15 3.75
C ASP A 80 8.61 6.39 2.23
N ARG A 81 8.41 5.33 1.44
CA ARG A 81 8.49 5.35 -0.03
C ARG A 81 7.16 5.68 -0.69
N CYS A 82 6.06 5.23 -0.10
CA CYS A 82 4.71 5.47 -0.58
C CYS A 82 3.81 5.90 0.60
N PRO A 83 3.87 7.18 1.03
CA PRO A 83 3.21 7.66 2.24
C PRO A 83 1.68 7.57 2.23
N HIS A 84 1.08 7.43 1.05
CA HIS A 84 -0.36 7.34 0.84
C HIS A 84 -0.83 5.93 0.50
N ALA A 85 0.06 4.94 0.52
CA ALA A 85 -0.31 3.55 0.35
C ALA A 85 -0.38 2.85 1.72
N TYR A 86 -1.24 1.85 1.84
CA TYR A 86 -1.24 0.96 2.99
C TYR A 86 0.09 0.22 3.06
N SER A 87 0.77 0.34 4.19
CA SER A 87 2.03 -0.36 4.44
C SER A 87 1.87 -1.59 5.35
N TYR A 88 0.78 -1.64 6.12
CA TYR A 88 0.34 -2.75 6.97
C TYR A 88 -1.20 -2.71 7.08
N PRO A 89 -1.86 -3.80 7.51
CA PRO A 89 -3.32 -3.92 7.41
C PRO A 89 -4.17 -2.85 8.12
N GLN A 90 -3.67 -2.22 9.17
CA GLN A 90 -4.43 -1.22 9.96
C GLN A 90 -3.92 0.22 9.75
N ASP A 91 -3.39 0.52 8.56
CA ASP A 91 -2.83 1.83 8.17
C ASP A 91 -3.89 2.80 7.61
N ASP A 92 -5.13 2.73 8.10
CA ASP A 92 -6.27 3.47 7.52
C ASP A 92 -6.06 4.99 7.53
N ARG A 93 -5.52 5.52 8.64
CA ARG A 93 -5.45 6.97 8.91
C ARG A 93 -4.72 7.78 7.83
N THR A 94 -3.81 7.14 7.09
CA THR A 94 -2.98 7.82 6.09
C THR A 94 -3.09 7.23 4.69
N SER A 95 -3.91 6.19 4.52
CA SER A 95 -3.94 5.36 3.30
C SER A 95 -5.35 5.17 2.74
N LEU A 96 -6.39 5.32 3.55
CA LEU A 96 -7.77 5.25 3.10
C LEU A 96 -8.26 6.63 2.66
N PHE A 97 -8.61 6.77 1.39
CA PHE A 97 -9.14 8.01 0.84
C PHE A 97 -10.56 7.81 0.35
N THR A 98 -11.30 8.90 0.30
CA THR A 98 -12.68 8.90 -0.18
C THR A 98 -12.86 9.81 -1.36
N CYS A 99 -13.79 9.42 -2.23
CA CYS A 99 -14.26 10.21 -3.36
C CYS A 99 -15.79 10.19 -3.41
N PRO A 100 -16.43 11.19 -4.04
CA PRO A 100 -17.87 11.18 -4.28
C PRO A 100 -18.29 9.89 -4.99
N ALA A 101 -19.46 9.36 -4.63
CA ALA A 101 -19.98 8.15 -5.26
C ALA A 101 -20.18 8.37 -6.78
N GLY A 102 -19.82 7.36 -7.59
CA GLY A 102 -19.93 7.44 -9.05
C GLY A 102 -18.75 8.17 -9.71
N THR A 103 -17.61 8.29 -9.02
CA THR A 103 -16.38 8.79 -9.63
C THR A 103 -15.81 7.74 -10.58
N ASN A 104 -15.35 8.17 -11.76
CA ASN A 104 -14.58 7.31 -12.65
C ASN A 104 -13.10 7.43 -12.30
N TYR A 105 -12.34 6.36 -12.47
CA TYR A 105 -10.93 6.33 -12.14
C TYR A 105 -10.08 5.76 -13.27
N LYS A 106 -8.78 6.05 -13.21
CA LYS A 106 -7.76 5.41 -14.04
C LYS A 106 -6.73 4.76 -13.13
N VAL A 107 -6.20 3.63 -13.60
CA VAL A 107 -5.03 2.95 -13.03
C VAL A 107 -3.94 2.95 -14.09
N VAL A 108 -2.76 3.46 -13.74
CA VAL A 108 -1.61 3.53 -14.65
C VAL A 108 -0.46 2.75 -14.01
N PHE A 109 0.04 1.77 -14.73
CA PHE A 109 1.26 1.05 -14.37
C PHE A 109 2.48 1.74 -14.99
N CYS A 110 3.56 1.87 -14.23
CA CYS A 110 4.73 2.65 -14.61
C CYS A 110 4.37 4.10 -15.04
N PRO A 111 3.63 4.86 -14.20
CA PRO A 111 3.24 6.24 -14.51
C PRO A 111 4.43 7.21 -14.58
#